data_AF-A0A832UN09-F1
#
_entry.id   AF-A0A832UN09-F1
#
_cell.length_a   1.000
_cell.length_b   1.000
_cell.length_c   1.000
_cell.angle_alpha   90.00
_cell.angle_beta   90.00
_cell.angle_gamma   90.00
#
_symmetry.space_group_name_H-M   'P 1'
#
loop_
_entity.id
_entity.type
_entity.pdbx_description
1 polymer ?
#
loop_
_entity_poly.entity_id
_entity_poly.type
_entity_poly.pdbx_seq_one_letter_code
_entity_poly.pdbx_strand_id
1 'polypeptide(L)'
;MKFHREGISPDIQITSRFTGDGYCEIDIQYNGIGIDAKYYKKIFERFSRLNNKDNYFGSEIGLAICEKIIRRHQGEIIADSSLKIGTNFTLRLLSQQIIDVYELSHGFLLSR
;
A
#
# COMPACT_ATOMS: atom_id res chain seq x y z
N MET A 1 -2.30 -11.91 -13.87
CA MET A 1 -1.82 -11.07 -12.75
C MET A 1 -0.87 -11.90 -11.90
N LYS A 2 0.29 -11.38 -11.48
CA LYS A 2 1.37 -12.21 -10.90
C LYS A 2 1.03 -12.87 -9.54
N PHE A 3 0.09 -12.29 -8.77
CA PHE A 3 -0.29 -12.75 -7.42
C PHE A 3 -1.80 -13.02 -7.27
N HIS A 4 -2.43 -13.56 -8.31
CA HIS A 4 -3.82 -14.01 -8.24
C HIS A 4 -3.92 -15.47 -7.82
N ARG A 5 -5.08 -15.85 -7.28
CA ARG A 5 -5.44 -17.25 -7.07
C ARG A 5 -5.83 -17.87 -8.42
N GLU A 6 -5.40 -19.09 -8.69
CA GLU A 6 -5.79 -19.81 -9.91
C GLU A 6 -7.29 -20.05 -9.94
N GLY A 7 -7.91 -19.87 -11.12
CA GLY A 7 -9.36 -20.06 -11.32
C GLY A 7 -10.25 -18.99 -10.67
N ILE A 8 -9.68 -17.96 -10.04
CA ILE A 8 -10.43 -16.86 -9.42
C ILE A 8 -10.10 -15.55 -10.15
N SER A 9 -11.15 -14.86 -10.62
CA SER A 9 -11.00 -13.53 -11.22
C SER A 9 -10.39 -12.55 -10.20
N PRO A 10 -9.31 -11.83 -10.57
CA PRO A 10 -8.77 -10.76 -9.74
C PRO A 10 -9.83 -9.70 -9.45
N ASP A 11 -9.94 -9.34 -8.17
CA ASP A 11 -10.76 -8.23 -7.70
C ASP A 11 -9.86 -7.31 -6.86
N ILE A 12 -9.91 -6.02 -7.16
CA ILE A 12 -9.15 -4.97 -6.49
C ILE A 12 -10.13 -3.85 -6.14
N GLN A 13 -10.19 -3.51 -4.85
CA GLN A 13 -10.98 -2.41 -4.34
C GLN A 13 -10.06 -1.36 -3.75
N ILE A 14 -10.29 -0.10 -4.11
CA ILE A 14 -9.55 1.05 -3.59
C ILE A 14 -10.57 1.99 -2.96
N THR A 15 -10.39 2.28 -1.68
CA THR A 15 -11.22 3.24 -0.95
C THR A 15 -10.34 4.24 -0.24
N SER A 16 -10.90 5.40 0.09
CA SER A 16 -10.20 6.39 0.91
C SER A 16 -11.16 7.10 1.85
N ARG A 17 -10.65 7.53 3.00
CA ARG A 17 -11.40 8.31 3.99
C ARG A 17 -10.47 9.27 4.72
N PHE A 18 -10.98 10.46 5.03
CA PHE A 18 -10.33 11.32 6.03
C PHE A 18 -10.66 10.81 7.43
N THR A 19 -9.65 10.70 8.27
CA THR A 19 -9.77 10.35 9.69
C THR A 19 -9.86 11.64 10.51
N GLY A 20 -10.50 11.55 11.69
CA GLY A 20 -10.71 12.71 12.57
C GLY A 20 -9.44 13.30 13.18
N ASP A 21 -8.28 12.65 12.98
CA ASP A 21 -6.97 13.06 13.52
C ASP A 21 -6.03 13.67 12.46
N GLY A 22 -6.60 14.15 11.35
CA GLY A 22 -5.84 14.91 10.35
C GLY A 22 -5.08 14.05 9.33
N TYR A 23 -5.44 12.77 9.21
CA TYR A 23 -4.90 11.87 8.20
C TYR A 23 -5.96 11.47 7.16
N CYS A 24 -5.50 11.00 6.03
CA CYS A 24 -6.27 10.29 5.03
C CYS A 24 -5.77 8.84 4.99
N GLU A 25 -6.70 7.91 5.15
CA GLU A 25 -6.45 6.48 4.99
C GLU A 25 -6.92 6.04 3.61
N ILE A 26 -6.05 5.36 2.88
CA ILE A 26 -6.30 4.77 1.57
C ILE A 26 -6.15 3.26 1.73
N ASP A 27 -7.24 2.53 1.56
CA ASP A 27 -7.27 1.07 1.63
C ASP A 27 -7.24 0.49 0.22
N ILE A 28 -6.27 -0.40 -0.03
CA ILE A 28 -6.09 -1.13 -1.29
C ILE A 28 -6.23 -2.61 -0.99
N GLN A 29 -7.44 -3.13 -1.21
CA GLN A 29 -7.77 -4.52 -0.99
C GLN A 29 -7.70 -5.30 -2.31
N TYR A 30 -7.11 -6.49 -2.28
CA TYR A 30 -7.17 -7.41 -3.42
C TYR A 30 -7.33 -8.86 -2.98
N ASN A 31 -8.05 -9.64 -3.78
CA ASN A 31 -8.40 -11.04 -3.50
C ASN A 31 -7.31 -12.06 -3.93
N GLY A 32 -6.04 -11.66 -3.84
CA GLY A 32 -4.90 -12.44 -4.33
C GLY A 32 -4.52 -13.62 -3.45
N ILE A 33 -3.31 -14.15 -3.64
CA ILE A 33 -2.84 -15.36 -2.94
C ILE A 33 -2.62 -15.17 -1.43
N GLY A 34 -2.59 -13.93 -0.95
CA GLY A 34 -2.21 -13.57 0.42
C GLY A 34 -0.70 -13.66 0.67
N ILE A 35 -0.29 -13.22 1.86
CA ILE A 35 1.10 -13.16 2.32
C ILE A 35 1.19 -14.06 3.56
N ASP A 36 2.17 -14.95 3.58
CA ASP A 36 2.45 -15.74 4.78
C ASP A 36 2.99 -14.82 5.89
N ALA A 37 2.48 -14.96 7.11
CA ALA A 37 2.83 -14.15 8.28
C ALA A 37 4.35 -14.05 8.50
N LYS A 38 5.12 -15.09 8.14
CA LYS A 38 6.59 -15.08 8.25
C LYS A 38 7.28 -14.03 7.36
N TYR A 39 6.57 -13.49 6.37
CA TYR A 39 7.05 -12.48 5.44
C TYR A 39 6.58 -11.05 5.77
N TYR A 40 5.70 -10.84 6.76
CA TYR A 40 5.11 -9.51 7.04
C TYR A 40 6.14 -8.42 7.32
N LYS A 41 7.26 -8.74 7.98
CA LYS A 41 8.36 -7.79 8.18
C LYS A 41 9.20 -7.60 6.92
N LYS A 42 9.37 -8.67 6.14
CA LYS A 42 10.25 -8.72 4.97
C LYS A 42 9.68 -8.02 3.74
N ILE A 43 8.36 -7.89 3.61
CA ILE A 43 7.74 -7.26 2.44
C ILE A 43 8.09 -5.77 2.28
N PHE A 44 8.55 -5.11 3.35
CA PHE A 44 8.97 -3.71 3.35
C PHE A 44 10.50 -3.53 3.38
N GLU A 45 11.26 -4.61 3.62
CA GLU A 45 12.72 -4.55 3.64
C GLU A 45 13.27 -4.33 2.23
N ARG A 46 14.19 -3.36 2.09
CA ARG A 46 14.90 -3.13 0.83
C ARG A 46 15.82 -4.32 0.55
N PHE A 47 15.65 -4.96 -0.59
CA PHE A 47 16.58 -5.98 -1.12
C PHE A 47 16.88 -7.13 -0.15
N SER A 48 15.91 -8.00 0.10
CA SER A 48 16.27 -9.40 0.23
C SER A 48 16.23 -9.99 -1.18
N ARG A 49 17.37 -10.06 -1.90
CA ARG A 49 17.47 -10.99 -3.03
C ARG A 49 17.28 -12.39 -2.43
N LEU A 50 16.05 -12.89 -2.41
CA LEU A 50 15.76 -14.26 -2.04
C LEU A 50 16.22 -15.13 -3.20
N ASN A 51 17.52 -15.46 -3.21
CA ASN A 51 18.08 -16.41 -4.15
C ASN A 51 17.36 -17.76 -4.02
N ASN A 52 16.78 -18.17 -5.14
CA ASN A 52 16.70 -19.54 -5.66
C ASN A 52 15.97 -20.60 -4.82
N LYS A 53 14.68 -20.81 -5.13
CA LYS A 53 14.19 -22.01 -5.85
C LYS A 53 12.67 -22.21 -5.73
N ASP A 54 12.01 -21.52 -4.81
CA ASP A 54 10.57 -21.63 -4.64
C ASP A 54 9.88 -20.37 -5.17
N ASN A 55 9.11 -20.59 -6.23
CA ASN A 55 8.38 -19.58 -6.99
C ASN A 55 7.56 -18.63 -6.10
N TYR A 56 7.44 -17.39 -6.57
CA TYR A 56 6.63 -16.28 -6.05
C TYR A 56 7.30 -15.33 -5.04
N PHE A 57 8.32 -14.61 -5.52
CA PHE A 57 8.58 -13.24 -5.07
C PHE A 57 8.68 -12.31 -6.28
N GLY A 58 7.94 -11.23 -6.24
CA GLY A 58 7.72 -10.38 -7.40
C GLY A 58 7.25 -9.00 -7.01
N SER A 59 8.00 -8.31 -6.17
CA SER A 59 7.90 -6.86 -5.94
C SER A 59 9.01 -6.46 -4.94
N GLU A 60 10.27 -6.80 -5.21
CA GLU A 60 11.35 -6.54 -4.24
C GLU A 60 11.74 -5.04 -4.12
N ILE A 61 11.20 -4.18 -4.99
CA ILE A 61 11.49 -2.73 -4.97
C ILE A 61 10.22 -1.90 -4.72
N GLY A 62 9.06 -2.31 -5.26
CA GLY A 62 7.83 -1.51 -5.24
C GLY A 62 7.36 -1.16 -3.84
N LEU A 63 7.14 -2.16 -2.97
CA LEU A 63 6.65 -1.95 -1.61
C LEU A 63 7.66 -1.20 -0.72
N ALA A 64 8.96 -1.47 -0.88
CA ALA A 64 10.00 -0.73 -0.15
C ALA A 64 10.09 0.74 -0.60
N ILE A 65 9.83 1.03 -1.89
CA ILE A 65 9.67 2.41 -2.38
C ILE A 65 8.40 3.04 -1.79
N CYS A 66 7.25 2.34 -1.83
CA CYS A 66 6.00 2.83 -1.26
C CYS A 66 6.18 3.21 0.21
N GLU A 67 6.77 2.33 1.02
CA GLU A 67 7.07 2.61 2.43
C GLU A 67 7.96 3.85 2.57
N LYS A 68 9.03 3.97 1.78
CA LYS A 68 9.92 5.13 1.82
C LYS A 68 9.20 6.44 1.45
N ILE A 69 8.35 6.42 0.43
CA ILE A 69 7.56 7.58 -0.01
C ILE A 69 6.59 7.97 1.10
N ILE A 70 5.85 7.02 1.66
CA ILE A 70 4.84 7.26 2.68
C ILE A 70 5.49 7.80 3.96
N ARG A 71 6.60 7.20 4.41
CA ARG A 71 7.37 7.72 5.55
C ARG A 71 7.91 9.13 5.32
N ARG A 72 8.34 9.46 4.10
CA ARG A 72 8.78 10.84 3.75
C ARG A 72 7.63 11.85 3.88
N HIS A 73 6.40 11.40 3.70
CA HIS A 73 5.19 12.19 3.92
C HIS A 73 4.66 12.11 5.36
N GLN A 74 5.48 11.64 6.31
CA GLN A 74 5.09 11.46 7.73
C GLN A 74 3.89 10.53 7.90
N GLY A 75 3.73 9.60 6.95
CA GLY A 75 2.68 8.62 6.92
C GLY A 75 3.12 7.23 7.35
N GLU A 76 2.18 6.30 7.28
CA GLU A 76 2.37 4.87 7.59
C GLU A 76 1.78 3.98 6.49
N ILE A 77 2.37 2.80 6.28
CA ILE A 77 1.81 1.74 5.45
C ILE A 77 1.68 0.48 6.28
N ILE A 78 0.51 -0.13 6.26
CA ILE A 78 0.19 -1.38 6.98
C ILE A 78 -0.28 -2.40 5.95
N ALA A 79 0.08 -3.67 6.15
CA ALA A 79 -0.41 -4.78 5.36
C ALA A 79 -1.16 -5.77 6.28
N ASP A 80 -2.44 -5.95 6.04
CA ASP A 80 -3.25 -7.03 6.61
C ASP A 80 -3.46 -8.08 5.52
N SER A 81 -3.08 -9.32 5.76
CA SER A 81 -3.12 -10.37 4.74
C SER A 81 -3.57 -11.70 5.32
N SER A 82 -4.12 -12.55 4.46
CA SER A 82 -4.42 -13.93 4.80
C SER A 82 -4.25 -14.82 3.58
N LEU A 83 -3.52 -15.91 3.75
CA LEU A 83 -3.27 -16.89 2.69
C LEU A 83 -4.58 -17.36 2.07
N LYS A 84 -4.62 -17.39 0.73
CA LYS A 84 -5.78 -17.77 -0.09
C LYS A 84 -7.02 -16.89 0.08
N ILE A 85 -6.95 -15.79 0.83
CA ILE A 85 -8.04 -14.81 0.96
C ILE A 85 -7.70 -13.56 0.17
N GLY A 86 -6.55 -12.95 0.47
CA GLY A 86 -6.14 -11.68 -0.12
C GLY A 86 -5.29 -10.86 0.83
N THR A 87 -5.13 -9.59 0.50
CA THR A 87 -4.41 -8.61 1.31
C THR A 87 -5.08 -7.25 1.19
N ASN A 88 -5.14 -6.52 2.30
CA ASN A 88 -5.41 -5.10 2.35
C ASN A 88 -4.13 -4.34 2.70
N PHE A 89 -3.77 -3.36 1.87
CA PHE A 89 -2.75 -2.38 2.21
C PHE A 89 -3.43 -1.08 2.62
N THR A 90 -3.18 -0.63 3.85
CA THR A 90 -3.67 0.66 4.35
C THR A 90 -2.52 1.66 4.31
N LEU A 91 -2.68 2.71 3.50
CA LEU A 91 -1.76 3.84 3.44
C LEU A 91 -2.35 4.98 4.25
N ARG A 92 -1.56 5.59 5.12
CA ARG A 92 -1.98 6.70 5.97
C ARG A 92 -1.09 7.91 5.68
N LEU A 93 -1.67 9.02 5.25
CA LEU A 93 -0.95 10.25 4.85
C LEU A 93 -1.59 11.47 5.53
N LEU A 94 -0.83 12.54 5.76
CA LEU A 94 -1.40 13.77 6.34
C LEU A 94 -2.40 14.40 5.35
N SER A 95 -3.63 14.67 5.81
CA SER A 95 -4.68 15.25 4.95
C SER A 95 -4.29 16.60 4.38
N GLN A 96 -3.54 17.39 5.15
CA GLN A 96 -3.06 18.71 4.70
C GLN A 96 -2.26 18.60 3.40
N GLN A 97 -1.41 17.59 3.26
CA GLN A 97 -0.59 17.41 2.07
C GLN A 97 -1.42 17.08 0.82
N ILE A 98 -2.58 16.44 1.00
CA ILE A 98 -3.50 16.13 -0.10
C ILE A 98 -4.27 17.39 -0.50
N ILE A 99 -4.74 18.15 0.49
CA ILE A 99 -5.45 19.42 0.28
C ILE A 99 -4.54 20.43 -0.42
N ASP A 100 -3.29 20.57 0.02
CA ASP A 100 -2.31 21.48 -0.60
C ASP A 100 -2.10 21.17 -2.09
N VAL A 101 -1.99 19.88 -2.46
CA VAL A 101 -1.86 19.46 -3.87
C VAL A 101 -3.13 19.78 -4.66
N TYR A 102 -4.31 19.58 -4.06
CA TYR A 102 -5.58 19.91 -4.71
C TYR A 102 -5.72 21.42 -4.95
N GLU A 103 -5.40 22.23 -3.96
CA GLU A 103 -5.42 23.69 -4.03
C GLU A 103 -4.44 24.24 -5.08
N LEU A 104 -3.20 23.72 -5.10
CA LEU A 104 -2.20 24.07 -6.10
C LEU A 104 -2.62 23.71 -7.53
N SER A 105 -3.31 22.57 -7.71
CA SER A 105 -3.74 22.10 -9.03
C SER A 105 -5.03 22.76 -9.53
N HIS A 106 -5.88 23.26 -8.63
CA HIS A 106 -7.19 23.85 -8.97
C HIS A 106 -7.27 25.36 -8.66
N GLY A 107 -6.16 26.00 -8.31
CA GLY A 107 -6.03 27.45 -8.24
C GLY A 107 -6.73 28.11 -7.05
N PHE A 108 -6.96 27.39 -5.96
CA PHE A 108 -7.53 27.96 -4.73
C PHE A 108 -6.41 28.34 -3.77
N LEU A 109 -5.90 29.57 -3.89
CA LEU A 109 -5.13 30.21 -2.83
C LEU A 109 -6.12 30.65 -1.75
N LEU A 110 -6.44 29.78 -0.79
CA LEU A 110 -6.92 30.27 0.50
C LEU A 110 -5.72 30.90 1.21
N SER A 111 -5.57 32.21 0.96
CA SER A 111 -4.65 33.08 1.67
C SER A 111 -4.77 32.85 3.18
N ARG A 112 -3.69 32.36 3.78
CA ARG A 112 -3.37 32.66 5.17
C ARG A 112 -2.98 34.13 5.30
#